data_AF-A0A3R9RV91-F1
#
_entry.id   AF-A0A3R9RV91-F1
#
_cell.length_a   1.000
_cell.length_b   1.000
_cell.length_c   1.000
_cell.angle_alpha   90.00
_cell.angle_beta   90.00
_cell.angle_gamma   90.00
#
_symmetry.space_group_name_H-M   'P 1'
#
loop_
_entity.id
_entity.type
_entity.pdbx_description
1 polymer ?
#
loop_
_entity_poly.entity_id
_entity_poly.type
_entity_poly.pdbx_seq_one_letter_code
_entity_poly.pdbx_strand_id
1 'polypeptide(L)'
;MDSLKIELPQETTTEQLLAEIEKLNANPDVHGILLQHPVPEQIDERACFDAISLAKDVDGVTCLGFGRMAMGEAAYGSATPAGIMTILKENNIEIAGKHAVVVGRSAILGKPMAMMLLQANATVTICHSRTQNLPELVKQADIIVGAVGKAELIQKDWIKQGAVVVDAGFHPRDGGG
;
A
#
# COMPACT_ATOMS: atom_id res chain seq x y z
N MET A 1 21.46 14.48 -1.61
CA MET A 1 20.01 14.21 -1.55
C MET A 1 19.76 14.13 -0.07
N ASP A 2 19.18 15.19 0.48
CA ASP A 2 19.13 15.40 1.92
C ASP A 2 17.71 15.14 2.42
N SER A 3 17.55 14.88 3.71
CA SER A 3 16.24 14.75 4.34
C SER A 3 16.06 15.82 5.41
N LEU A 4 14.84 16.36 5.49
CA LEU A 4 14.39 17.17 6.61
C LEU A 4 13.63 16.25 7.58
N LYS A 5 14.22 16.00 8.75
CA LYS A 5 13.60 15.14 9.75
C LYS A 5 12.70 15.96 10.68
N ILE A 6 11.44 15.56 10.78
CA ILE A 6 10.45 16.13 11.70
C ILE A 6 10.05 15.04 12.69
N GLU A 7 10.32 15.28 13.97
CA GLU A 7 9.95 14.38 15.07
C GLU A 7 8.91 15.09 15.93
N LEU A 8 7.72 14.49 16.06
CA LEU A 8 6.63 14.99 16.86
C LEU A 8 6.35 14.01 18.02
N PRO A 9 5.94 14.50 19.20
CA PRO A 9 5.76 13.65 20.37
C PRO A 9 4.47 12.80 20.26
N GLN A 10 4.35 11.75 21.08
CA GLN A 10 3.25 10.77 20.99
C GLN A 10 1.89 11.40 21.23
N GLU A 11 1.80 12.46 22.03
CA GLU A 11 0.58 13.20 22.36
C GLU A 11 0.09 14.18 21.27
N THR A 12 0.79 14.23 20.12
CA THR A 12 0.42 15.09 18.99
C THR A 12 -1.05 14.91 18.61
N THR A 13 -1.75 16.01 18.39
CA THR A 13 -3.15 16.01 17.92
C THR A 13 -3.23 16.06 16.40
N THR A 14 -4.40 15.72 15.85
CA THR A 14 -4.70 15.88 14.42
C THR A 14 -4.42 17.30 13.95
N GLU A 15 -4.84 18.32 14.69
CA GLU A 15 -4.67 19.74 14.32
C GLU A 15 -3.20 20.14 14.27
N GLN A 16 -2.39 19.65 15.22
CA GLN A 16 -0.96 19.92 15.25
C GLN A 16 -0.23 19.28 14.07
N LEU A 17 -0.58 18.03 13.74
CA LEU A 17 0.01 17.34 12.60
C LEU A 17 -0.40 17.97 11.27
N LEU A 18 -1.68 18.34 11.12
CA LEU A 18 -2.16 19.09 9.95
C LEU A 18 -1.40 20.41 9.77
N ALA A 19 -1.22 21.17 10.85
CA ALA A 19 -0.48 22.43 10.79
C ALA A 19 0.98 22.23 10.36
N GLU A 20 1.62 21.13 10.78
CA GLU A 20 2.98 20.80 10.36
C GLU A 20 3.05 20.42 8.87
N ILE A 21 2.10 19.61 8.39
CA ILE A 21 2.01 19.25 6.96
C ILE A 21 1.81 20.50 6.11
N GLU A 22 0.98 21.47 6.53
CA GLU A 22 0.79 22.72 5.80
C GLU A 22 2.05 23.58 5.71
N LYS A 23 2.88 23.62 6.78
CA LYS A 23 4.19 24.28 6.71
C LYS A 23 5.08 23.61 5.67
N LEU A 24 5.10 22.28 5.62
CA LEU A 24 5.89 21.51 4.66
C LEU A 24 5.37 21.66 3.23
N ASN A 25 4.05 21.73 3.03
CA ASN A 25 3.43 22.04 1.75
C ASN A 25 3.90 23.40 1.23
N ALA A 26 3.90 24.42 2.08
CA ALA A 26 4.30 25.78 1.72
C ALA A 26 5.82 25.98 1.58
N ASN A 27 6.65 25.06 2.12
CA ASN A 27 8.10 25.18 2.06
C ASN A 27 8.65 24.81 0.67
N PRO A 28 9.24 25.75 -0.10
CA PRO A 28 9.78 25.47 -1.44
C PRO A 28 11.01 24.54 -1.44
N ASP A 29 11.70 24.40 -0.31
CA ASP A 29 12.87 23.51 -0.19
C ASP A 29 12.47 22.03 0.03
N VAL A 30 11.18 21.77 0.33
CA VAL A 30 10.62 20.43 0.53
C VAL A 30 9.93 19.97 -0.74
N HIS A 31 10.44 18.89 -1.35
CA HIS A 31 9.93 18.36 -2.61
C HIS A 31 8.97 17.18 -2.43
N GLY A 32 9.03 16.49 -1.29
CA GLY A 32 8.22 15.33 -0.98
C GLY A 32 7.99 15.24 0.52
N ILE A 33 6.83 14.74 0.91
CA ILE A 33 6.40 14.58 2.30
C ILE A 33 6.05 13.10 2.51
N LEU A 34 6.63 12.52 3.55
CA LEU A 34 6.33 11.18 4.03
C LEU A 34 5.76 11.31 5.45
N LEU A 35 4.54 10.80 5.66
CA LEU A 35 3.98 10.61 6.99
C LEU A 35 4.04 9.12 7.33
N GLN A 36 4.92 8.75 8.26
CA GLN A 36 5.12 7.34 8.62
C GLN A 36 3.87 6.75 9.28
N HIS A 37 3.29 5.72 8.64
CA HIS A 37 2.22 4.89 9.19
C HIS A 37 2.77 3.81 10.14
N PRO A 38 2.05 3.42 11.23
CA PRO A 38 0.86 4.09 11.77
C PRO A 38 1.21 5.27 12.68
N VAL A 39 0.43 6.35 12.59
CA VAL A 39 0.44 7.43 13.59
C VAL A 39 -0.24 6.98 14.90
N PRO A 40 -0.04 7.70 16.02
CA PRO A 40 -0.78 7.45 17.26
C PRO A 40 -2.31 7.44 17.07
N GLU A 41 -3.00 6.55 17.80
CA GLU A 41 -4.42 6.25 17.58
C GLU A 41 -5.38 7.44 17.76
N GLN A 42 -4.98 8.48 18.49
CA GLN A 42 -5.80 9.69 18.66
C GLN A 42 -5.84 10.60 17.42
N ILE A 43 -4.96 10.37 16.44
CA ILE A 43 -4.85 11.19 15.23
C ILE A 43 -5.75 10.62 14.14
N ASP A 44 -6.48 11.50 13.45
CA ASP A 44 -7.10 11.15 12.17
C ASP A 44 -6.03 11.10 11.08
N GLU A 45 -5.42 9.92 10.94
CA GLU A 45 -4.35 9.69 9.97
C GLU A 45 -4.81 9.94 8.52
N ARG A 46 -6.07 9.62 8.20
CA ARG A 46 -6.61 9.81 6.86
C ARG A 46 -6.70 11.30 6.52
N ALA A 47 -7.21 12.11 7.45
CA ALA A 47 -7.22 13.56 7.28
C ALA A 47 -5.80 14.12 7.07
N CYS A 48 -4.81 13.62 7.82
CA CYS A 48 -3.43 14.05 7.70
C CYS A 48 -2.79 13.63 6.36
N PHE A 49 -3.03 12.40 5.90
CA PHE A 49 -2.60 11.97 4.57
C PHE A 49 -3.18 12.86 3.46
N ASP A 50 -4.47 13.17 3.53
CA ASP A 50 -5.14 13.96 2.50
C ASP A 50 -4.75 15.45 2.54
N ALA A 51 -4.11 15.92 3.62
CA ALA A 51 -3.53 17.26 3.70
C ALA A 51 -2.20 17.39 2.95
N ILE A 52 -1.52 16.29 2.61
CA ILE A 52 -0.30 16.35 1.79
C ILE A 52 -0.69 16.78 0.38
N SER A 53 -0.04 17.84 -0.13
CA SER A 53 -0.30 18.31 -1.50
C SER A 53 0.07 17.22 -2.52
N LEU A 54 -0.73 17.06 -3.57
CA LEU A 54 -0.53 16.02 -4.58
C LEU A 54 0.87 16.06 -5.22
N ALA A 55 1.45 17.26 -5.39
CA ALA A 55 2.79 17.43 -5.94
C ALA A 55 3.90 16.92 -5.01
N LYS A 56 3.64 16.80 -3.70
CA LYS A 56 4.59 16.34 -2.68
C LYS A 56 4.18 14.99 -2.07
N ASP A 57 3.10 14.36 -2.53
CA ASP A 57 2.61 13.05 -2.08
C ASP A 57 3.45 11.91 -2.66
N VAL A 58 4.75 11.92 -2.37
CA VAL A 58 5.73 10.97 -2.95
C VAL A 58 5.55 9.54 -2.45
N ASP A 59 4.84 9.36 -1.34
CA ASP A 59 4.48 8.03 -0.79
C ASP A 59 3.10 7.55 -1.26
N GLY A 60 2.36 8.38 -2.02
CA GLY A 60 1.10 8.05 -2.67
C GLY A 60 -0.03 7.68 -1.71
N VAL A 61 -0.18 8.46 -0.63
CA VAL A 61 -1.12 8.16 0.47
C VAL A 61 -2.44 8.93 0.36
N THR A 62 -2.50 9.98 -0.45
CA THR A 62 -3.69 10.83 -0.59
C THR A 62 -4.84 10.10 -1.30
N CYS A 63 -6.08 10.41 -0.91
CA CYS A 63 -7.27 9.95 -1.63
C CYS A 63 -7.28 10.43 -3.08
N LEU A 64 -6.81 11.66 -3.33
CA LEU A 64 -6.71 12.22 -4.69
C LEU A 64 -5.70 11.45 -5.54
N GLY A 65 -4.51 11.15 -5.01
CA GLY A 65 -3.49 10.35 -5.69
C GLY A 65 -3.99 8.95 -6.01
N PHE A 66 -4.62 8.28 -5.03
CA PHE A 66 -5.26 6.98 -5.25
C PHE A 66 -6.34 7.04 -6.33
N GLY A 67 -7.24 8.04 -6.28
CA GLY A 67 -8.31 8.21 -7.25
C GLY A 67 -7.80 8.45 -8.67
N ARG A 68 -6.75 9.27 -8.82
CA ARG A 68 -6.09 9.50 -10.11
C ARG A 68 -5.48 8.20 -10.65
N MET A 69 -4.68 7.50 -9.83
CA MET A 69 -4.09 6.22 -10.22
C MET A 69 -5.15 5.19 -10.64
N ALA A 70 -6.25 5.07 -9.88
CA ALA A 70 -7.33 4.15 -10.20
C ALA A 70 -8.05 4.45 -11.53
N MET A 71 -8.00 5.71 -11.98
CA MET A 71 -8.56 6.16 -13.27
C MET A 71 -7.51 6.25 -14.39
N GLY A 72 -6.27 5.83 -14.14
CA GLY A 72 -5.17 5.91 -15.13
C GLY A 72 -4.61 7.33 -15.33
N GLU A 73 -4.94 8.26 -14.43
CA GLU A 73 -4.42 9.63 -14.39
C GLU A 73 -3.07 9.68 -13.67
N ALA A 74 -2.22 10.64 -14.06
CA ALA A 74 -0.88 10.76 -13.47
C ALA A 74 -0.93 11.14 -11.98
N ALA A 75 -0.33 10.31 -11.13
CA ALA A 75 -0.11 10.55 -9.70
C ALA A 75 1.05 9.66 -9.22
N TYR A 76 1.67 10.01 -8.10
CA TYR A 76 2.53 9.06 -7.39
C TYR A 76 1.69 7.88 -6.89
N GLY A 77 2.13 6.66 -7.16
CA GLY A 77 1.48 5.46 -6.64
C GLY A 77 1.92 5.20 -5.20
N SER A 78 1.05 4.57 -4.40
CA SER A 78 1.43 4.16 -3.06
C SER A 78 2.69 3.28 -3.10
N ALA A 79 3.68 3.58 -2.27
CA ALA A 79 5.05 3.11 -2.47
C ALA A 79 5.16 1.57 -2.51
N THR A 80 4.58 0.86 -1.54
CA THR A 80 4.63 -0.61 -1.48
C THR A 80 4.00 -1.29 -2.70
N PRO A 81 2.73 -1.03 -3.08
CA PRO A 81 2.15 -1.65 -4.27
C PRO A 81 2.84 -1.21 -5.56
N ALA A 82 3.31 0.04 -5.68
CA ALA A 82 4.10 0.48 -6.84
C ALA A 82 5.43 -0.28 -6.95
N GLY A 83 6.10 -0.53 -5.83
CA GLY A 83 7.30 -1.36 -5.74
C GLY A 83 7.02 -2.81 -6.16
N ILE A 84 5.91 -3.40 -5.70
CA ILE A 84 5.48 -4.75 -6.12
C ILE A 84 5.26 -4.81 -7.63
N MET A 85 4.55 -3.85 -8.22
CA MET A 85 4.35 -3.79 -9.67
C MET A 85 5.66 -3.70 -10.42
N THR A 86 6.62 -2.93 -9.89
CA THR A 86 7.97 -2.82 -10.47
C THR A 86 8.71 -4.16 -10.42
N ILE A 87 8.70 -4.84 -9.27
CA ILE A 87 9.31 -6.17 -9.12
C ILE A 87 8.71 -7.16 -10.14
N LEU A 88 7.38 -7.22 -10.28
CA LEU A 88 6.73 -8.09 -11.24
C LEU A 88 7.15 -7.77 -12.69
N LYS A 89 7.16 -6.47 -13.04
CA LYS A 89 7.52 -6.01 -14.38
C LYS A 89 8.98 -6.31 -14.73
N GLU A 90 9.92 -5.95 -13.86
CA GLU A 90 11.36 -6.14 -14.11
C GLU A 90 11.75 -7.63 -14.17
N ASN A 91 10.97 -8.51 -13.53
CA ASN A 91 11.13 -9.95 -13.62
C ASN A 91 10.33 -10.59 -14.78
N ASN A 92 9.75 -9.78 -15.67
CA ASN A 92 8.95 -10.21 -16.82
C ASN A 92 7.80 -11.16 -16.45
N ILE A 93 7.18 -10.94 -15.28
CA ILE A 93 6.01 -11.70 -14.86
C ILE A 93 4.80 -11.26 -15.69
N GLU A 94 4.15 -12.22 -16.34
CA GLU A 94 2.91 -11.99 -17.07
C GLU A 94 1.76 -11.70 -16.09
N ILE A 95 1.21 -10.49 -16.14
CA ILE A 95 0.06 -10.06 -15.32
C ILE A 95 -1.24 -10.08 -16.13
N ALA A 96 -1.20 -9.67 -17.40
CA ALA A 96 -2.37 -9.56 -18.24
C ALA A 96 -3.07 -10.92 -18.39
N GLY A 97 -4.39 -10.95 -18.16
CA GLY A 97 -5.21 -12.16 -18.25
C GLY A 97 -5.10 -13.12 -17.05
N LYS A 98 -4.18 -12.88 -16.09
CA LYS A 98 -4.07 -13.69 -14.87
C LYS A 98 -5.17 -13.36 -13.87
N HIS A 99 -5.53 -14.33 -13.03
CA HIS A 99 -6.34 -14.12 -11.85
C HIS A 99 -5.46 -13.72 -10.66
N ALA A 100 -5.49 -12.45 -10.30
CA ALA A 100 -4.78 -11.93 -9.13
C ALA A 100 -5.71 -11.86 -7.91
N VAL A 101 -5.25 -12.39 -6.78
CA VAL A 101 -5.96 -12.34 -5.50
C VAL A 101 -5.15 -11.50 -4.52
N VAL A 102 -5.74 -10.42 -4.02
CA VAL A 102 -5.15 -9.56 -2.99
C VAL A 102 -5.85 -9.84 -1.67
N VAL A 103 -5.11 -10.36 -0.68
CA VAL A 103 -5.66 -10.64 0.65
C VAL A 103 -5.26 -9.51 1.59
N GLY A 104 -6.21 -8.60 1.85
CA GLY A 104 -5.97 -7.35 2.55
C GLY A 104 -6.54 -6.17 1.76
N ARG A 105 -7.10 -5.18 2.45
CA ARG A 105 -7.78 -4.02 1.83
C ARG A 105 -7.49 -2.68 2.51
N SER A 106 -6.32 -2.56 3.14
CA SER A 106 -5.89 -1.29 3.73
C SER A 106 -5.78 -0.20 2.65
N ALA A 107 -5.90 1.05 3.09
CA ALA A 107 -5.92 2.20 2.19
C ALA A 107 -4.58 2.42 1.46
N ILE A 108 -3.47 2.09 2.10
CA ILE A 108 -2.11 2.31 1.59
C ILE A 108 -1.44 1.04 1.03
N LEU A 109 -2.15 -0.09 0.97
CA LEU A 109 -1.57 -1.33 0.40
C LEU A 109 -2.60 -2.11 -0.40
N GLY A 110 -3.56 -2.75 0.25
CA GLY A 110 -4.46 -3.70 -0.44
C GLY A 110 -5.31 -3.07 -1.54
N LYS A 111 -5.90 -1.90 -1.28
CA LYS A 111 -6.71 -1.18 -2.28
C LYS A 111 -5.87 -0.68 -3.47
N PRO A 112 -4.76 0.06 -3.28
CA PRO A 112 -3.93 0.49 -4.40
C PRO A 112 -3.32 -0.70 -5.16
N MET A 113 -2.90 -1.76 -4.48
CA MET A 113 -2.41 -2.99 -5.13
C MET A 113 -3.45 -3.57 -6.10
N ALA A 114 -4.71 -3.67 -5.66
CA ALA A 114 -5.79 -4.19 -6.49
C ALA A 114 -6.03 -3.34 -7.76
N MET A 115 -6.01 -2.01 -7.63
CA MET A 115 -6.22 -1.12 -8.77
C MET A 115 -5.04 -1.15 -9.75
N MET A 116 -3.81 -1.23 -9.25
CA MET A 116 -2.62 -1.35 -10.11
C MET A 116 -2.59 -2.69 -10.87
N LEU A 117 -2.99 -3.79 -10.24
CA LEU A 117 -3.13 -5.09 -10.91
C LEU A 117 -4.25 -5.07 -11.97
N LEU A 118 -5.36 -4.39 -11.67
CA LEU A 118 -6.45 -4.21 -12.61
C LEU A 118 -6.01 -3.39 -13.83
N GLN A 119 -5.26 -2.30 -13.61
CA GLN A 119 -4.67 -1.48 -14.68
C GLN A 119 -3.68 -2.28 -15.54
N ALA A 120 -2.99 -3.27 -14.95
CA ALA A 120 -2.13 -4.21 -15.65
C ALA A 120 -2.90 -5.39 -16.32
N ASN A 121 -4.23 -5.28 -16.45
CA ASN A 121 -5.13 -6.23 -17.10
C ASN A 121 -5.28 -7.59 -16.40
N ALA A 122 -5.06 -7.68 -15.09
CA ALA A 122 -5.44 -8.86 -14.32
C ALA A 122 -6.95 -8.87 -14.01
N THR A 123 -7.54 -10.06 -13.91
CA THR A 123 -8.80 -10.22 -13.18
C THR A 123 -8.48 -10.17 -11.69
N VAL A 124 -9.06 -9.22 -10.94
CA VAL A 124 -8.68 -9.00 -9.53
C VAL A 124 -9.79 -9.41 -8.57
N THR A 125 -9.44 -10.21 -7.56
CA THR A 125 -10.30 -10.49 -6.39
C THR A 125 -9.68 -9.91 -5.13
N ILE A 126 -10.47 -9.11 -4.40
CA ILE A 126 -10.05 -8.47 -3.15
C ILE A 126 -10.67 -9.23 -1.98
N CYS A 127 -9.82 -9.78 -1.12
CA CYS A 127 -10.21 -10.51 0.08
C CYS A 127 -9.93 -9.70 1.35
N HIS A 128 -10.64 -10.03 2.43
CA HIS A 128 -10.46 -9.40 3.74
C HIS A 128 -11.00 -10.29 4.87
N SER A 129 -11.00 -9.77 6.10
CA SER A 129 -11.43 -10.48 7.32
C SER A 129 -12.87 -11.00 7.33
N ARG A 130 -13.68 -10.69 6.32
CA ARG A 130 -15.08 -11.15 6.19
C ARG A 130 -15.29 -12.01 4.93
N THR A 131 -14.22 -12.31 4.20
CA THR A 131 -14.28 -13.19 3.03
C THR A 131 -14.54 -14.61 3.49
N GLN A 132 -15.63 -15.19 2.99
CA GLN A 132 -15.89 -16.62 3.14
C GLN A 132 -15.05 -17.41 2.14
N ASN A 133 -14.72 -18.66 2.47
CA ASN A 133 -13.98 -19.57 1.60
C ASN A 133 -12.64 -19.01 1.10
N LEU A 134 -11.96 -18.23 1.95
CA LEU A 134 -10.66 -17.63 1.62
C LEU A 134 -9.65 -18.64 1.03
N PRO A 135 -9.48 -19.87 1.57
CA PRO A 135 -8.57 -20.85 0.99
C PRO A 135 -8.93 -21.24 -0.47
N GLU A 136 -10.22 -21.28 -0.81
CA GLU A 136 -10.66 -21.63 -2.17
C GLU A 136 -10.35 -20.52 -3.17
N LEU A 137 -10.48 -19.26 -2.75
CA LEU A 137 -10.11 -18.10 -3.57
C LEU A 137 -8.59 -18.03 -3.77
N VAL A 138 -7.80 -18.27 -2.73
CA VAL A 138 -6.33 -18.28 -2.82
C VAL A 138 -5.85 -19.41 -3.75
N LYS A 139 -6.50 -20.59 -3.73
CA LYS A 139 -6.18 -21.72 -4.63
C LYS A 139 -6.44 -21.44 -6.11
N GLN A 140 -7.23 -20.42 -6.44
CA GLN A 140 -7.50 -20.03 -7.83
C GLN A 140 -6.48 -19.02 -8.35
N ALA A 141 -5.76 -18.33 -7.46
CA ALA A 141 -4.86 -17.24 -7.78
C ALA A 141 -3.66 -17.69 -8.62
N ASP A 142 -3.46 -17.06 -9.78
CA ASP A 142 -2.20 -17.10 -10.52
C ASP A 142 -1.16 -16.18 -9.89
N ILE A 143 -1.62 -15.06 -9.33
CA ILE A 143 -0.81 -14.10 -8.57
C ILE A 143 -1.50 -13.89 -7.23
N ILE A 144 -0.81 -14.18 -6.13
CA ILE A 144 -1.33 -13.99 -4.76
C ILE A 144 -0.50 -12.92 -4.06
N VAL A 145 -1.19 -11.91 -3.50
CA VAL A 145 -0.58 -10.85 -2.69
C VAL A 145 -1.10 -10.94 -1.25
N GLY A 146 -0.20 -11.23 -0.31
CA GLY A 146 -0.47 -11.20 1.12
C GLY A 146 -0.26 -9.79 1.70
N ALA A 147 -1.33 -9.17 2.21
CA ALA A 147 -1.33 -7.78 2.71
C ALA A 147 -2.14 -7.67 4.03
N VAL A 148 -2.00 -8.63 4.93
CA VAL A 148 -2.87 -8.80 6.12
C VAL A 148 -2.25 -8.40 7.45
N GLY A 149 -0.95 -8.09 7.51
CA GLY A 149 -0.27 -7.73 8.76
C GLY A 149 -0.38 -8.81 9.84
N LYS A 150 -0.45 -10.09 9.44
CA LYS A 150 -0.49 -11.25 10.33
C LYS A 150 0.47 -12.32 9.81
N ALA A 151 1.40 -12.74 10.66
CA ALA A 151 2.40 -13.73 10.31
C ALA A 151 1.74 -15.03 9.83
N GLU A 152 2.19 -15.52 8.67
CA GLU A 152 1.85 -16.84 8.12
C GLU A 152 0.34 -17.13 8.01
N LEU A 153 -0.51 -16.11 7.86
CA LEU A 153 -1.96 -16.33 7.75
C LEU A 153 -2.32 -17.15 6.49
N ILE A 154 -1.69 -16.83 5.36
CA ILE A 154 -1.90 -17.55 4.10
C ILE A 154 -1.06 -18.84 4.14
N GLN A 155 -1.73 -19.98 4.12
CA GLN A 155 -1.05 -21.28 4.22
C GLN A 155 -0.49 -21.73 2.88
N LYS A 156 0.65 -22.43 2.91
CA LYS A 156 1.29 -23.01 1.72
C LYS A 156 0.34 -23.90 0.91
N ASP A 157 -0.49 -24.71 1.57
CA ASP A 157 -1.42 -25.64 0.92
C ASP A 157 -2.61 -24.95 0.24
N TRP A 158 -2.73 -23.62 0.38
CA TRP A 158 -3.71 -22.82 -0.34
C TRP A 158 -3.14 -22.28 -1.65
N ILE A 159 -1.83 -22.35 -1.86
CA ILE A 159 -1.17 -21.75 -3.03
C ILE A 159 -1.34 -22.67 -4.24
N LYS A 160 -1.81 -22.11 -5.35
CA LYS A 160 -1.88 -22.80 -6.64
C LYS A 160 -0.47 -23.16 -7.11
N GLN A 161 -0.30 -24.37 -7.62
CA GLN A 161 0.98 -24.79 -8.22
C GLN A 161 1.36 -23.86 -9.38
N GLY A 162 2.57 -23.30 -9.34
CA GLY A 162 3.06 -22.34 -10.34
C GLY A 162 2.60 -20.89 -10.15
N ALA A 163 1.92 -20.57 -9.05
CA ALA A 163 1.54 -19.20 -8.74
C ALA A 163 2.76 -18.31 -8.44
N VAL A 164 2.61 -17.03 -8.76
CA VAL A 164 3.50 -15.97 -8.30
C VAL A 164 3.04 -15.54 -6.91
N VAL A 165 3.94 -15.64 -5.92
CA VAL A 165 3.64 -15.31 -4.52
C VAL A 165 4.35 -14.02 -4.13
N VAL A 166 3.57 -13.04 -3.69
CA VAL A 166 4.07 -11.78 -3.14
C VAL A 166 3.60 -11.67 -1.69
N ASP A 167 4.54 -11.73 -0.74
CA ASP A 167 4.27 -11.47 0.67
C ASP A 167 4.75 -10.06 1.02
N ALA A 168 3.81 -9.17 1.33
CA ALA A 168 4.11 -7.80 1.76
C ALA A 168 4.13 -7.66 3.30
N GLY A 169 3.93 -8.75 4.04
CA GLY A 169 4.03 -8.79 5.49
C GLY A 169 5.48 -8.85 5.96
N PHE A 170 5.77 -8.14 7.05
CA PHE A 170 7.01 -8.28 7.80
C PHE A 170 6.69 -8.40 9.28
N HIS A 171 7.24 -9.41 9.94
CA HIS A 171 6.94 -9.73 11.34
C HIS A 171 8.24 -10.14 12.03
N PRO A 172 8.80 -9.28 12.91
CA PRO A 172 10.03 -9.61 13.62
C PRO A 172 9.88 -10.92 14.41
N ARG A 173 10.88 -11.79 14.30
CA ARG A 173 11.03 -13.05 15.04
C ARG A 173 12.31 -13.04 15.86
N ASP A 174 12.29 -13.76 16.98
CA ASP A 174 13.49 -14.05 17.75
C ASP A 174 14.54 -14.70 16.85
N GLY A 175 15.69 -14.03 16.67
CA GLY A 175 16.76 -14.46 15.77
C GLY A 175 16.98 -13.61 14.50
N GLY A 176 16.17 -12.56 14.28
CA GLY A 176 16.43 -11.56 13.23
C GLY A 176 15.91 -11.93 11.85
N GLY A 177 14.59 -12.11 11.74
CA GLY A 177 13.84 -12.23 10.50
C GLY A 177 12.44 -11.68 10.65
#